data_AF-A0AAE3XJY4-F1
#
_entry.id   AF-A0AAE3XJY4-F1
#
_cell.length_a   1.000
_cell.length_b   1.000
_cell.length_c   1.000
_cell.angle_alpha   90.00
_cell.angle_beta   90.00
_cell.angle_gamma   90.00
#
_symmetry.space_group_name_H-M   'P 1'
#
loop_
_entity.id
_entity.type
_entity.pdbx_description
1 polymer ?
#
loop_
_entity_poly.entity_id
_entity_poly.type
_entity_poly.pdbx_seq_one_letter_code
_entity_poly.pdbx_strand_id
1 'polypeptide(L)'
;MPGPPLHVTTSTARSLAAVTRLLTQWGLPHAQQAHLLGFTNRALRRAQREAAPRLSPEQQDRLRLLSAILSALLTLYSPRTVGGWLSRPNNREPFHGQRPLDVLLAGGLPALRSTLQLLSGDLSGQFSSTPASRQQASQLPQPPIDLD
;
A
#
# COMPACT_ATOMS: atom_id res chain seq x y z
N MET A 1 -34.28 -0.46 -17.36
CA MET A 1 -33.53 0.69 -16.82
C MET A 1 -32.31 0.14 -16.10
N PRO A 2 -31.08 0.25 -16.65
CA PRO A 2 -29.90 -0.03 -15.83
C PRO A 2 -29.79 1.05 -14.75
N GLY A 3 -29.70 0.63 -13.48
CA GLY A 3 -29.51 1.53 -12.35
C GLY A 3 -28.20 2.32 -12.49
N PRO A 4 -28.09 3.51 -11.86
CA PRO A 4 -26.88 4.31 -11.92
C PRO A 4 -25.69 3.49 -11.39
N PRO A 5 -24.52 3.51 -12.05
CA PRO A 5 -23.36 2.83 -11.52
C PRO A 5 -22.96 3.56 -10.22
N LEU A 6 -22.97 2.84 -9.10
CA LEU A 6 -22.48 3.34 -7.81
C LEU A 6 -20.96 3.45 -7.87
N HIS A 7 -20.44 4.45 -8.59
CA HIS A 7 -19.11 4.94 -8.30
C HIS A 7 -19.25 5.73 -7.01
N VAL A 8 -19.02 5.07 -5.88
CA VAL A 8 -18.70 5.76 -4.62
C VAL A 8 -17.42 6.54 -4.85
N THR A 9 -17.53 7.72 -5.48
CA THR A 9 -16.44 8.68 -5.60
C THR A 9 -16.16 9.17 -4.19
N THR A 10 -15.19 8.51 -3.56
CA THR A 10 -14.73 8.93 -2.24
C THR A 10 -14.16 10.33 -2.38
N SER A 11 -14.74 11.28 -1.64
CA SER A 11 -14.27 12.67 -1.64
C SER A 11 -12.79 12.71 -1.27
N THR A 12 -12.02 13.56 -1.97
CA THR A 12 -10.62 13.86 -1.68
C THR A 12 -10.34 14.07 -0.20
N ALA A 13 -11.20 14.83 0.49
CA ALA A 13 -11.08 15.10 1.93
C ALA A 13 -11.16 13.80 2.75
N ARG A 14 -12.07 12.90 2.37
CA ARG A 14 -12.27 11.61 3.03
C ARG A 14 -11.08 10.68 2.82
N SER A 15 -10.54 10.61 1.60
CA SER A 15 -9.33 9.84 1.31
C SER A 15 -8.13 10.37 2.10
N LEU A 16 -7.94 11.69 2.12
CA LEU A 16 -6.85 12.32 2.88
C LEU A 16 -6.97 12.03 4.38
N ALA A 17 -8.18 12.14 4.95
CA ALA A 17 -8.44 11.82 6.35
C ALA A 17 -8.21 10.34 6.66
N ALA A 18 -8.67 9.43 5.80
CA ALA A 18 -8.49 7.99 5.98
C ALA A 18 -7.02 7.58 5.96
N VAL A 19 -6.27 8.05 4.94
CA VAL A 19 -4.84 7.78 4.80
C VAL A 19 -4.07 8.29 6.01
N THR A 20 -4.26 9.57 6.38
CA THR A 20 -3.51 10.17 7.50
C THR A 20 -3.86 9.56 8.85
N ARG A 21 -5.12 9.18 9.07
CA ARG A 21 -5.53 8.43 10.27
C ARG A 21 -4.84 7.07 10.35
N LEU A 22 -4.81 6.31 9.25
CA LEU A 22 -4.19 4.99 9.24
C LEU A 22 -2.67 5.08 9.44
N LEU A 23 -1.99 6.01 8.78
CA LEU A 23 -0.56 6.26 8.99
C LEU A 23 -0.26 6.65 10.44
N THR A 24 -1.14 7.43 11.08
CA THR A 24 -1.04 7.77 12.51
C THR A 24 -1.18 6.53 13.40
N GLN A 25 -2.15 5.65 13.11
CA GLN A 25 -2.33 4.39 13.84
C GLN A 25 -1.11 3.46 13.71
N TRP A 26 -0.37 3.55 12.61
CA TRP A 26 0.87 2.80 12.39
C TRP A 26 2.12 3.54 12.92
N GLY A 27 1.93 4.63 13.65
CA GLY A 27 2.98 5.33 14.38
C GLY A 27 3.80 6.31 13.54
N LEU A 28 3.38 6.66 12.33
CA LEU A 28 4.12 7.62 11.51
C LEU A 28 3.90 9.05 12.04
N PRO A 29 4.98 9.80 12.36
CA PRO A 29 4.87 11.21 12.72
C PRO A 29 4.25 12.05 11.61
N HIS A 30 3.53 13.10 12.00
CA HIS A 30 2.86 14.00 11.06
C HIS A 30 3.80 14.57 9.98
N ALA A 31 5.06 14.83 10.32
CA ALA A 31 6.06 15.31 9.35
C ALA A 31 6.34 14.32 8.22
N GLN A 32 6.42 13.02 8.54
CA GLN A 32 6.61 11.97 7.54
C GLN A 32 5.35 11.79 6.70
N GLN A 33 4.16 11.88 7.31
CA GLN A 33 2.89 11.85 6.57
C GLN A 33 2.81 13.00 5.54
N ALA A 34 3.17 14.21 5.95
CA ALA A 34 3.21 15.37 5.06
C ALA A 34 4.20 15.16 3.91
N HIS A 35 5.39 14.65 4.21
CA HIS A 35 6.41 14.37 3.20
C HIS A 35 5.94 13.34 2.16
N LEU A 36 5.37 12.21 2.61
CA LEU A 36 4.83 11.18 1.73
C LEU A 36 3.75 11.73 0.79
N LEU A 37 2.87 12.57 1.31
CA LEU A 37 1.76 13.18 0.56
C LEU A 37 2.18 14.42 -0.27
N GLY A 38 3.43 14.87 -0.20
CA GLY A 38 3.91 16.04 -0.97
C GLY A 38 3.43 17.37 -0.39
N PHE A 39 3.32 17.47 0.94
CA PHE A 39 2.90 18.66 1.66
C PHE A 39 4.00 19.18 2.60
N THR A 40 3.92 20.48 2.90
CA THR A 40 4.50 20.98 4.15
C THR A 40 3.62 20.58 5.35
N ASN A 41 4.20 20.50 6.54
CA ASN A 41 3.47 20.22 7.77
C ASN A 41 2.25 21.13 7.98
N ARG A 42 2.39 22.43 7.71
CA ARG A 42 1.29 23.40 7.84
C ARG A 42 0.22 23.18 6.77
N ALA A 43 0.62 22.92 5.53
CA ALA A 43 -0.30 22.71 4.43
C ALA A 43 -1.14 21.43 4.60
N LEU A 44 -0.54 20.33 5.08
CA LEU A 44 -1.29 19.11 5.37
C LEU A 44 -2.36 19.34 6.45
N ARG A 45 -1.99 19.99 7.57
CA ARG A 45 -2.95 20.32 8.65
C ARG A 45 -4.12 21.16 8.16
N ARG A 46 -3.85 22.12 7.27
CA ARG A 46 -4.88 22.95 6.65
C ARG A 46 -5.79 22.08 5.77
N ALA A 47 -5.22 21.29 4.87
CA ALA A 47 -5.97 20.44 3.94
C ALA A 47 -6.87 19.43 4.66
N GLN A 48 -6.44 18.87 5.80
CA GLN A 48 -7.24 17.96 6.62
C GLN A 48 -8.48 18.60 7.25
N ARG A 49 -8.54 19.93 7.36
CA ARG A 49 -9.67 20.68 7.93
C ARG A 49 -10.63 21.21 6.87
N GLU A 50 -10.24 21.18 5.60
CA GLU A 50 -11.05 21.66 4.48
C GLU A 50 -12.02 20.56 4.03
N ALA A 51 -13.28 20.91 3.78
CA ALA A 51 -14.27 19.97 3.26
C ALA A 51 -13.97 19.53 1.81
N ALA A 52 -13.27 20.38 1.05
CA ALA A 52 -12.87 20.14 -0.33
C ALA A 52 -11.46 20.71 -0.59
N PRO A 53 -10.40 20.06 -0.08
CA PRO A 53 -9.04 20.55 -0.22
C PRO A 53 -8.60 20.52 -1.68
N ARG A 54 -7.99 21.61 -2.14
CA ARG A 54 -7.38 21.67 -3.48
C ARG A 54 -5.96 21.11 -3.41
N LEU A 55 -5.75 19.98 -4.09
CA LEU A 55 -4.46 19.32 -4.22
C LEU A 55 -3.83 19.63 -5.57
N SER A 56 -2.51 19.77 -5.62
CA SER A 56 -1.80 19.73 -6.91
C SER A 56 -1.96 18.36 -7.59
N PRO A 57 -1.74 18.25 -8.91
CA PRO A 57 -1.78 16.95 -9.61
C PRO A 57 -0.87 15.90 -8.95
N GLU A 58 0.35 16.29 -8.55
CA GLU A 58 1.28 15.38 -7.86
C GLU A 58 0.75 14.92 -6.50
N GLN A 59 0.15 15.81 -5.71
CA GLN A 59 -0.43 15.43 -4.41
C GLN A 59 -1.64 14.50 -4.59
N GLN A 60 -2.42 14.66 -5.66
CA GLN A 60 -3.51 13.73 -6.00
C GLN A 60 -2.98 12.35 -6.39
N ASP A 61 -1.89 12.29 -7.18
CA ASP A 61 -1.23 11.03 -7.52
C ASP A 61 -0.66 10.34 -6.27
N ARG A 62 0.04 11.08 -5.39
CA ARG A 62 0.55 10.57 -4.12
C ARG A 62 -0.57 10.02 -3.24
N LEU A 63 -1.68 10.75 -3.12
CA LEU A 63 -2.83 10.32 -2.34
C LEU A 63 -3.46 9.04 -2.92
N ARG A 64 -3.62 8.95 -4.24
CA ARG A 64 -4.12 7.74 -4.92
C ARG A 64 -3.20 6.54 -4.67
N LEU A 65 -1.89 6.70 -4.88
CA LEU A 65 -0.90 5.64 -4.70
C LEU A 65 -0.85 5.17 -3.23
N LEU A 66 -0.76 6.07 -2.26
CA LEU A 66 -0.78 5.72 -0.85
C LEU A 66 -2.07 5.02 -0.44
N SER A 67 -3.22 5.49 -0.93
CA SER A 67 -4.51 4.84 -0.65
C SER A 67 -4.53 3.39 -1.16
N ALA A 68 -3.99 3.15 -2.36
CA ALA A 68 -3.91 1.83 -2.94
C ALA A 68 -2.91 0.92 -2.20
N ILE A 69 -1.73 1.44 -1.82
CA ILE A 69 -0.74 0.71 -1.02
C ILE A 69 -1.34 0.29 0.32
N LEU A 70 -1.95 1.22 1.06
CA LEU A 70 -2.53 0.93 2.38
C LEU A 70 -3.66 -0.09 2.27
N SER A 71 -4.52 0.05 1.26
CA SER A 71 -5.59 -0.93 1.00
C SER A 71 -5.01 -2.32 0.69
N ALA A 72 -3.97 -2.39 -0.16
CA ALA A 72 -3.32 -3.65 -0.49
C ALA A 72 -2.69 -4.31 0.75
N LEU A 73 -2.05 -3.53 1.62
CA LEU A 73 -1.47 -4.03 2.87
C LEU A 73 -2.55 -4.57 3.82
N LEU A 74 -3.68 -3.88 3.96
CA LEU A 74 -4.81 -4.34 4.78
C LEU A 74 -5.44 -5.64 4.25
N THR A 75 -5.41 -5.86 2.94
CA THR A 75 -5.90 -7.10 2.32
C THR A 75 -4.91 -8.26 2.45
N LEU A 76 -3.61 -7.99 2.26
CA LEU A 76 -2.57 -9.02 2.21
C LEU A 76 -2.11 -9.48 3.59
N TYR A 77 -2.19 -8.63 4.62
CA TYR A 77 -1.59 -8.88 5.92
C TYR A 77 -2.60 -8.83 7.07
N SER A 78 -2.36 -9.66 8.09
CA SER A 78 -3.18 -9.65 9.30
C SER A 78 -3.05 -8.32 10.07
N PRO A 79 -4.06 -7.94 10.88
CA PRO A 79 -4.00 -6.73 11.71
C PRO A 79 -2.78 -6.65 12.65
N ARG A 80 -2.25 -7.80 13.09
CA ARG A 80 -1.06 -7.87 13.97
C ARG A 80 0.25 -7.54 13.26
N THR A 81 0.32 -7.75 11.94
CA THR A 81 1.56 -7.59 11.17
C THR A 81 1.55 -6.33 10.32
N VAL A 82 0.37 -5.89 9.86
CA VAL A 82 0.23 -4.77 8.91
C VAL A 82 0.79 -3.45 9.45
N GLY A 83 0.56 -3.13 10.73
CA GLY A 83 1.00 -1.86 11.33
C GLY A 83 2.52 -1.70 11.42
N GLY A 84 3.27 -2.81 11.43
CA GLY A 84 4.73 -2.79 11.45
C GLY A 84 5.37 -2.82 10.07
N TRP A 85 4.61 -3.02 8.99
CA TRP A 85 5.16 -3.32 7.67
C TRP A 85 6.06 -2.20 7.14
N LEU A 86 5.65 -0.94 7.32
CA LEU A 86 6.43 0.23 6.87
C LEU A 86 7.76 0.38 7.63
N SER A 87 7.82 -0.08 8.88
CA SER A 87 8.94 0.17 9.80
C SER A 87 9.89 -1.02 9.93
N ARG A 88 9.56 -2.18 9.37
CA ARG A 88 10.40 -3.39 9.41
C ARG A 88 11.25 -3.49 8.14
N PRO A 89 12.52 -3.90 8.22
CA PRO A 89 13.32 -4.24 7.05
C PRO A 89 12.59 -5.19 6.11
N ASN A 90 12.65 -4.91 4.80
CA ASN A 90 12.03 -5.75 3.78
C ASN A 90 13.08 -6.09 2.70
N ASN A 91 13.35 -7.38 2.52
CA ASN A 91 14.37 -7.86 1.57
C ASN A 91 13.89 -7.92 0.12
N ARG A 92 12.60 -7.69 -0.13
CA ARG A 92 12.03 -7.74 -1.49
C ARG A 92 12.41 -6.47 -2.26
N GLU A 93 12.59 -6.59 -3.58
CA GLU A 93 12.61 -5.46 -4.49
C GLU A 93 11.32 -4.62 -4.30
N PRO A 94 11.36 -3.28 -4.17
CA PRO A 94 12.49 -2.37 -4.38
C PRO A 94 13.25 -1.96 -3.09
N PHE A 95 13.07 -2.68 -1.99
CA PHE A 95 13.54 -2.24 -0.66
C PHE A 95 14.97 -2.69 -0.33
N HIS A 96 15.44 -3.80 -0.89
CA HIS A 96 16.82 -4.31 -0.70
C HIS A 96 17.27 -4.38 0.77
N GLY A 97 16.38 -4.77 1.68
CA GLY A 97 16.66 -4.88 3.12
C GLY A 97 16.47 -3.59 3.90
N GLN A 98 16.15 -2.47 3.25
CA GLN A 98 15.77 -1.23 3.94
C GLN A 98 14.33 -1.31 4.45
N ARG A 99 13.97 -0.40 5.37
CA ARG A 99 12.58 -0.23 5.80
C ARG A 99 11.80 0.41 4.65
N PRO A 100 10.61 -0.11 4.27
CA PRO A 100 9.80 0.49 3.22
C PRO A 100 9.53 1.98 3.41
N LEU A 101 9.34 2.43 4.65
CA LEU A 101 9.15 3.85 4.97
C LEU A 101 10.32 4.72 4.51
N ASP A 102 11.57 4.29 4.72
CA ASP A 102 12.74 5.08 4.34
C ASP A 102 12.84 5.22 2.82
N VAL A 103 12.58 4.13 2.10
CA VAL A 103 12.57 4.11 0.63
C VAL A 103 11.46 5.01 0.07
N LEU A 104 10.27 4.99 0.67
CA LEU A 104 9.16 5.86 0.27
C LEU A 104 9.45 7.34 0.54
N LEU A 105 10.06 7.66 1.69
CA LEU A 105 10.42 9.04 2.05
C LEU A 105 11.53 9.59 1.14
N ALA A 106 12.54 8.78 0.82
CA ALA A 106 13.65 9.21 -0.04
C ALA A 106 13.26 9.24 -1.53
N GLY A 107 12.52 8.24 -2.00
CA GLY A 107 12.25 8.04 -3.43
C GLY A 107 10.97 8.66 -3.95
N GLY A 108 10.12 9.23 -3.09
CA GLY A 108 8.93 10.00 -3.49
C GLY A 108 7.96 9.24 -4.41
N LEU A 109 7.51 9.90 -5.47
CA LEU A 109 6.50 9.35 -6.39
C LEU A 109 6.95 8.05 -7.09
N PRO A 110 8.19 7.94 -7.63
CA PRO A 110 8.71 6.68 -8.14
C PRO A 110 8.65 5.52 -7.14
N ALA A 111 9.08 5.75 -5.89
CA ALA A 111 9.07 4.70 -4.86
C ALA A 111 7.65 4.24 -4.50
N LEU A 112 6.68 5.16 -4.46
CA LEU A 112 5.27 4.83 -4.27
C LEU A 112 4.74 3.93 -5.41
N ARG A 113 5.10 4.23 -6.67
CA ARG A 113 4.68 3.42 -7.82
C ARG A 113 5.27 2.01 -7.77
N SER A 114 6.58 1.88 -7.53
CA SER A 114 7.24 0.57 -7.44
C SER A 114 6.71 -0.26 -6.27
N THR A 115 6.42 0.37 -5.13
CA THR A 115 5.80 -0.30 -3.97
C THR A 115 4.40 -0.81 -4.31
N LEU A 116 3.58 0.01 -4.96
CA LEU A 116 2.25 -0.42 -5.38
C LEU A 116 2.32 -1.56 -6.39
N GLN A 117 3.25 -1.51 -7.34
CA GLN A 117 3.45 -2.58 -8.32
C GLN A 117 3.77 -3.92 -7.65
N LEU A 118 4.68 -3.92 -6.67
CA LEU A 118 4.99 -5.10 -5.85
C LEU A 118 3.73 -5.69 -5.20
N LEU A 119 2.98 -4.86 -4.46
CA LEU A 119 1.79 -5.30 -3.73
C LEU A 119 0.64 -5.71 -4.67
N SER A 120 0.53 -5.09 -5.85
CA SER A 120 -0.46 -5.48 -6.86
C SER A 120 -0.14 -6.84 -7.47
N GLY A 121 1.15 -7.16 -7.65
CA GLY A 121 1.59 -8.50 -8.03
C GLY A 121 1.19 -9.54 -6.98
N ASP A 122 1.32 -9.21 -5.69
CA ASP A 122 0.89 -10.09 -4.59
C ASP A 122 -0.62 -10.32 -4.60
N LEU A 123 -1.41 -9.24 -4.75
CA LEU A 123 -2.88 -9.32 -4.79
C LEU A 123 -3.42 -10.12 -5.98
N SER A 124 -2.78 -10.00 -7.14
CA SER A 124 -3.20 -10.71 -8.36
C SER A 124 -2.79 -12.18 -8.37
N GLY A 125 -2.15 -12.68 -7.30
CA GLY A 125 -1.71 -14.07 -7.21
C GLY A 125 -0.56 -14.42 -8.15
N GLN A 126 0.08 -13.44 -8.78
CA GLN A 126 1.27 -13.65 -9.60
C GLN A 126 2.45 -14.20 -8.78
N PHE A 127 2.35 -14.14 -7.44
CA PHE A 127 3.32 -14.72 -6.51
C PHE A 127 2.78 -15.87 -5.63
N SER A 128 1.49 -16.25 -5.71
CA SER A 128 0.98 -17.41 -4.94
C SER A 128 1.27 -18.77 -5.60
N SER A 129 1.89 -18.78 -6.78
CA SER A 129 2.73 -19.88 -7.27
C SER A 129 3.43 -19.40 -8.51
N THR A 130 4.76 -19.28 -8.49
CA THR A 130 5.47 -19.15 -9.77
C THR A 130 5.21 -20.41 -10.61
N PRO A 131 5.20 -20.35 -11.95
CA PRO A 131 5.15 -21.56 -12.78
C PRO A 131 6.21 -22.57 -12.37
N ALA A 132 7.39 -22.10 -11.96
CA ALA A 132 8.48 -22.92 -11.41
C ALA A 132 8.08 -23.61 -10.09
N SER A 133 7.45 -22.91 -9.14
CA SER A 133 6.94 -23.52 -7.90
C SER A 133 5.88 -24.59 -8.17
N ARG A 134 5.01 -24.39 -9.17
CA ARG A 134 4.02 -25.36 -9.63
C ARG A 134 4.67 -26.59 -10.29
N GLN A 135 5.67 -26.37 -11.14
CA GLN A 135 6.42 -27.46 -11.78
C GLN A 135 7.24 -28.27 -10.78
N GLN A 136 7.86 -27.62 -9.81
CA GLN A 136 8.65 -28.28 -8.78
C GLN A 136 7.76 -29.06 -7.80
N ALA A 137 6.56 -28.53 -7.46
CA ALA A 137 5.57 -29.27 -6.70
C ALA A 137 5.06 -30.52 -7.45
N SER A 138 4.92 -30.46 -8.79
CA SER A 138 4.56 -31.63 -9.61
C SER A 138 5.69 -32.67 -9.77
N GLN A 139 6.93 -32.32 -9.42
CA GLN A 139 8.09 -33.22 -9.46
C GLN A 139 8.39 -33.87 -8.11
N LEU A 140 7.71 -33.48 -7.03
CA LEU A 140 7.86 -34.13 -5.74
C LEU A 140 7.21 -35.53 -5.77
N PRO A 141 7.95 -36.58 -5.36
CA PRO A 141 7.37 -37.91 -5.20
C PRO A 141 6.20 -37.84 -4.22
N GLN A 142 5.01 -38.25 -4.66
CA GLN A 142 3.88 -38.36 -3.75
C GLN A 142 4.15 -39.52 -2.78
N PRO A 143 3.94 -39.34 -1.46
CA PRO A 143 4.05 -40.45 -0.52
C PRO A 143 3.03 -41.54 -0.91
N PRO A 144 3.35 -42.84 -0.75
CA PRO A 144 2.39 -43.89 -0.98
C PRO A 144 1.19 -43.64 -0.07
N ILE A 145 0.03 -43.49 -0.70
CA ILE A 145 -1.24 -43.40 0.01
C ILE A 145 -1.57 -44.84 0.42
N ASP A 146 -1.12 -45.25 1.60
CA ASP A 146 -1.65 -46.47 2.23
C ASP A 146 -3.07 -46.16 2.72
N LEU A 147 -4.04 -46.69 1.98
CA LEU A 147 -5.43 -46.83 2.39
C LEU A 147 -5.58 -48.24 2.96
N ASP A 148 -5.20 -48.41 4.22
CA ASP A 148 -5.65 -49.53 5.06
C ASP A 148 -6.97 -49.18 5.75
#